data_AF-A0A7C8UJG6-F1
#
_entry.id   AF-A0A7C8UJG6-F1
#
_cell.length_a   1.000
_cell.length_b   1.000
_cell.length_c   1.000
_cell.angle_alpha   90.00
_cell.angle_beta   90.00
_cell.angle_gamma   90.00
#
_symmetry.space_group_name_H-M   'P 1'
#
loop_
_entity.id
_entity.type
_entity.pdbx_description
1 polymer ?
#
loop_
_entity_poly.entity_id
_entity_poly.type
_entity_poly.pdbx_seq_one_letter_code
_entity_poly.pdbx_strand_id
1 'polypeptide(L)'
;MPDFTTSQIRDTDPSPYDQIFLVTQDTINKTFKNMWALADQSSPLVKFNYKSHGQYLTGDPDAPEIELSIYGQNSVQLYYHLKFLTGQMELYIDPNSDDTKDFSLVGWDIVFPVVIGSETYKPGDPGYDEHAAKFSKDGFPNGTFSIAKLFLAASSISGGATFDAKRSSFGGLDWDNQPGELKENFGMFISKWINTMSDKKENILGYSIVGNDPSQINGAAPTFVPTSIDHYNYPWVEPGYSSTSGQDGLDQNAFCYLTMADFRKPPEIAGLTYSGPFVNKDNGATFCMNSNIFWDTWLLPLLQELNMQTLVYPETPYLKFANDSGTTLTFDEGGQKISVVGKNQFHFEFHDEASWGGGSGGFTATTDWHLNFALGAVNDGGLQITRIPDPDGVPASTTTGTQFIYGFYHEENFVNYCKGVDDALSYYFDNNISTVTNSLISALQNQNQLVLPGNGVFLMEDARFNKRGDLLVDLHYNGAPAPPSPHQPNKEHNLYAGFVENPNGGVPENQKWLPEKWAKLPARATLSPVKPKELSQSQKIKATIPRG
;
A
#
# COMPACT_ATOMS: atom_id res chain seq x y z
N MET A 1 -20.35 20.44 -7.63
CA MET A 1 -20.00 19.55 -6.51
C MET A 1 -18.55 19.16 -6.69
N PRO A 2 -17.75 18.97 -5.63
CA PRO A 2 -16.38 18.48 -5.79
C PRO A 2 -16.42 17.10 -6.47
N ASP A 3 -15.51 16.87 -7.41
CA ASP A 3 -15.31 15.54 -7.98
C ASP A 3 -14.61 14.60 -6.98
N PHE A 4 -14.54 13.32 -7.33
CA PHE A 4 -13.91 12.28 -6.50
C PHE A 4 -12.49 12.65 -6.08
N THR A 5 -11.61 12.99 -7.04
CA THR A 5 -10.20 13.27 -6.77
C THR A 5 -10.04 14.46 -5.82
N THR A 6 -10.80 15.54 -6.04
CA THR A 6 -10.79 16.72 -5.17
C THR A 6 -11.22 16.36 -3.75
N SER A 7 -12.29 15.58 -3.60
CA SER A 7 -12.76 15.15 -2.28
C SER A 7 -11.81 14.16 -1.60
N GLN A 8 -11.21 13.26 -2.36
CA GLN A 8 -10.22 12.32 -1.83
C GLN A 8 -8.99 13.08 -1.30
N ILE A 9 -8.47 14.07 -2.02
CA ILE A 9 -7.33 14.90 -1.57
C ILE A 9 -7.71 15.75 -0.34
N ARG A 10 -8.93 16.30 -0.30
CA ARG A 10 -9.33 17.24 0.75
C ARG A 10 -9.75 16.56 2.05
N ASP A 11 -10.47 15.44 1.94
CA ASP A 11 -11.28 14.92 3.04
C ASP A 11 -10.65 13.69 3.72
N THR A 12 -9.91 12.85 2.98
CA THR A 12 -9.42 11.53 3.46
C THR A 12 -8.53 11.61 4.69
N ASP A 13 -8.75 10.69 5.61
CA ASP A 13 -7.97 10.55 6.84
C ASP A 13 -7.88 9.06 7.24
N PRO A 14 -6.67 8.45 7.25
CA PRO A 14 -6.51 7.05 7.66
C PRO A 14 -6.53 6.83 9.18
N SER A 15 -6.56 7.90 9.97
CA SER A 15 -6.53 7.82 11.43
C SER A 15 -7.75 7.06 11.98
N PRO A 16 -7.59 6.28 13.05
CA PRO A 16 -6.42 6.18 13.94
C PRO A 16 -5.33 5.23 13.45
N TYR A 17 -5.44 4.69 12.25
CA TYR A 17 -4.49 3.73 11.71
C TYR A 17 -3.31 4.39 11.02
N ASP A 18 -2.26 3.61 10.94
CA ASP A 18 -0.97 3.99 10.38
C ASP A 18 -0.93 3.86 8.88
N GLN A 19 -1.48 2.76 8.40
CA GLN A 19 -1.66 2.51 6.99
C GLN A 19 -2.95 1.75 6.79
N ILE A 20 -3.65 2.07 5.71
CA ILE A 20 -4.88 1.41 5.31
C ILE A 20 -4.80 1.01 3.83
N PHE A 21 -5.29 -0.20 3.53
CA PHE A 21 -5.54 -0.66 2.18
C PHE A 21 -7.03 -0.85 2.01
N LEU A 22 -7.61 -0.24 0.99
CA LEU A 22 -9.03 -0.34 0.68
C LEU A 22 -9.17 -0.97 -0.68
N VAL A 23 -10.02 -1.98 -0.78
CA VAL A 23 -10.33 -2.67 -2.03
C VAL A 23 -11.83 -2.70 -2.21
N THR A 24 -12.33 -2.22 -3.36
CA THR A 24 -13.76 -2.20 -3.63
C THR A 24 -14.36 -3.61 -3.74
N GLN A 25 -15.63 -3.73 -3.41
CA GLN A 25 -16.43 -4.94 -3.60
C GLN A 25 -16.37 -5.40 -5.06
N ASP A 26 -16.48 -4.48 -6.02
CA ASP A 26 -16.35 -4.77 -7.46
C ASP A 26 -14.98 -5.39 -7.79
N THR A 27 -13.89 -4.84 -7.23
CA THR A 27 -12.54 -5.41 -7.43
C THR A 27 -12.45 -6.81 -6.83
N ILE A 28 -13.00 -7.03 -5.63
CA ILE A 28 -13.02 -8.36 -5.01
C ILE A 28 -13.84 -9.35 -5.86
N ASN A 29 -15.02 -8.97 -6.32
CA ASN A 29 -15.87 -9.81 -7.17
C ASN A 29 -15.19 -10.15 -8.52
N LYS A 30 -14.46 -9.20 -9.11
CA LYS A 30 -13.62 -9.48 -10.30
C LYS A 30 -12.53 -10.52 -10.00
N THR A 31 -11.89 -10.46 -8.83
CA THR A 31 -10.89 -11.47 -8.43
C THR A 31 -11.49 -12.85 -8.18
N PHE A 32 -12.67 -12.93 -7.57
CA PHE A 32 -13.42 -14.18 -7.44
C PHE A 32 -13.80 -14.78 -8.79
N LYS A 33 -14.26 -13.95 -9.73
CA LYS A 33 -14.56 -14.39 -11.10
C LYS A 33 -13.32 -14.93 -11.80
N ASN A 34 -12.15 -14.34 -11.57
CA ASN A 34 -10.89 -14.85 -12.09
C ASN A 34 -10.54 -16.22 -11.48
N MET A 35 -10.67 -16.38 -10.17
CA MET A 35 -10.47 -17.68 -9.53
C MET A 35 -11.37 -18.75 -10.12
N TRP A 36 -12.66 -18.45 -10.24
CA TRP A 36 -13.65 -19.36 -10.81
C TRP A 36 -13.30 -19.74 -12.25
N ALA A 37 -12.89 -18.77 -13.08
CA ALA A 37 -12.53 -19.02 -14.47
C ALA A 37 -11.24 -19.84 -14.65
N LEU A 38 -10.34 -19.79 -13.67
CA LEU A 38 -9.07 -20.52 -13.67
C LEU A 38 -9.15 -21.87 -12.94
N ALA A 39 -10.26 -22.13 -12.25
CA ALA A 39 -10.44 -23.33 -11.46
C ALA A 39 -10.53 -24.58 -12.37
N ASP A 40 -9.97 -25.69 -11.89
CA ASP A 40 -10.09 -26.96 -12.60
C ASP A 40 -11.50 -27.56 -12.43
N GLN A 41 -11.89 -28.47 -13.33
CA GLN A 41 -13.22 -29.08 -13.33
C GLN A 41 -13.57 -29.91 -12.09
N SER A 42 -12.60 -30.20 -11.22
CA SER A 42 -12.82 -30.88 -9.93
C SER A 42 -13.02 -29.89 -8.77
N SER A 43 -12.80 -28.59 -8.99
CA SER A 43 -12.98 -27.55 -7.98
C SER A 43 -14.47 -27.34 -7.64
N PRO A 44 -14.83 -27.25 -6.34
CA PRO A 44 -16.16 -26.88 -5.89
C PRO A 44 -16.62 -25.48 -6.32
N LEU A 45 -15.72 -24.62 -6.85
CA LEU A 45 -16.08 -23.35 -7.48
C LEU A 45 -16.84 -23.55 -8.79
N VAL A 46 -16.48 -24.56 -9.59
CA VAL A 46 -17.07 -24.78 -10.92
C VAL A 46 -17.98 -26.00 -10.97
N LYS A 47 -17.84 -26.92 -10.02
CA LYS A 47 -18.68 -28.13 -9.96
C LYS A 47 -18.85 -28.65 -8.54
N PHE A 48 -20.10 -28.79 -8.12
CA PHE A 48 -20.44 -29.41 -6.86
C PHE A 48 -21.24 -30.69 -7.07
N ASN A 49 -20.74 -31.80 -6.51
CA ASN A 49 -21.42 -33.09 -6.53
C ASN A 49 -21.42 -33.67 -5.12
N TYR A 50 -22.61 -33.90 -4.59
CA TYR A 50 -22.80 -34.57 -3.32
C TYR A 50 -23.90 -35.61 -3.46
N LYS A 51 -23.67 -36.79 -2.87
CA LYS A 51 -24.65 -37.87 -2.80
C LYS A 51 -24.55 -38.53 -1.43
N SER A 52 -25.67 -38.66 -0.73
CA SER A 52 -25.76 -39.34 0.55
C SER A 52 -27.15 -39.93 0.71
N HIS A 53 -27.23 -41.22 1.05
CA HIS A 53 -28.47 -41.95 1.38
C HIS A 53 -29.66 -41.52 0.49
N GLY A 54 -29.65 -41.87 -0.80
CA GLY A 54 -30.76 -41.56 -1.73
C GLY A 54 -30.85 -40.10 -2.19
N GLN A 55 -30.44 -39.12 -1.39
CA GLN A 55 -30.39 -37.72 -1.78
C GLN A 55 -29.15 -37.38 -2.60
N TYR A 56 -29.27 -36.40 -3.48
CA TYR A 56 -28.13 -35.85 -4.21
C TYR A 56 -28.29 -34.36 -4.51
N LEU A 57 -27.16 -33.71 -4.72
CA LEU A 57 -27.07 -32.37 -5.30
C LEU A 57 -25.93 -32.41 -6.30
N THR A 58 -26.23 -32.11 -7.56
CA THR A 58 -25.25 -31.91 -8.62
C THR A 58 -25.53 -30.59 -9.30
N GLY A 59 -24.52 -29.72 -9.39
CA GLY A 59 -24.69 -28.42 -9.99
C GLY A 59 -23.37 -27.81 -10.44
N ASP A 60 -23.50 -26.92 -11.41
CA ASP A 60 -22.41 -26.10 -11.94
C ASP A 60 -22.65 -24.66 -11.41
N PRO A 61 -21.89 -24.21 -10.41
CA PRO A 61 -22.00 -22.86 -9.89
C PRO A 61 -21.52 -21.82 -10.92
N ASP A 62 -22.13 -20.64 -10.87
CA ASP A 62 -21.59 -19.44 -11.51
C ASP A 62 -20.45 -18.86 -10.65
N ALA A 63 -19.75 -17.86 -11.19
CA ALA A 63 -18.73 -17.12 -10.45
C ALA A 63 -19.29 -16.60 -9.12
N PRO A 64 -18.57 -16.83 -8.00
CA PRO A 64 -19.02 -16.35 -6.71
C PRO A 64 -18.87 -14.85 -6.60
N GLU A 65 -19.72 -14.24 -5.78
CA GLU A 65 -19.71 -12.81 -5.49
C GLU A 65 -19.87 -12.58 -3.98
N ILE A 66 -19.41 -11.43 -3.53
CA ILE A 66 -19.65 -10.93 -2.18
C ILE A 66 -20.43 -9.61 -2.22
N GLU A 67 -21.22 -9.41 -1.17
CA GLU A 67 -21.88 -8.17 -0.81
C GLU A 67 -21.36 -7.74 0.58
N LEU A 68 -20.76 -6.55 0.67
CA LEU A 68 -20.23 -6.01 1.93
C LEU A 68 -21.37 -5.40 2.75
N SER A 69 -21.43 -5.79 4.02
CA SER A 69 -22.34 -5.20 5.01
C SER A 69 -21.66 -4.03 5.69
N ILE A 70 -22.20 -2.83 5.53
CA ILE A 70 -21.70 -1.60 6.20
C ILE A 70 -22.48 -1.31 7.50
N TYR A 71 -23.57 -2.04 7.75
CA TYR A 71 -24.31 -2.02 9.00
C TYR A 71 -23.83 -3.14 9.93
N GLY A 72 -23.08 -2.77 10.98
CA GLY A 72 -22.59 -3.71 12.00
C GLY A 72 -21.31 -3.20 12.65
N GLN A 73 -21.38 -2.79 13.92
CA GLN A 73 -20.24 -2.12 14.57
C GLN A 73 -19.09 -3.06 14.98
N ASN A 74 -19.31 -4.38 15.08
CA ASN A 74 -18.37 -5.29 15.77
C ASN A 74 -17.98 -6.56 15.01
N SER A 75 -18.47 -6.78 13.78
CA SER A 75 -18.08 -7.93 12.97
C SER A 75 -18.03 -7.51 11.51
N VAL A 76 -16.89 -7.77 10.85
CA VAL A 76 -16.79 -7.60 9.40
C VAL A 76 -17.59 -8.71 8.73
N GLN A 77 -18.88 -8.44 8.58
CA GLN A 77 -19.82 -9.33 7.94
C GLN A 77 -19.86 -9.02 6.46
N LEU A 78 -19.82 -10.07 5.66
CA LEU A 78 -20.15 -10.01 4.24
C LEU A 78 -21.20 -11.07 3.94
N TYR A 79 -21.88 -10.91 2.82
CA TYR A 79 -22.78 -11.91 2.28
C TYR A 79 -22.11 -12.55 1.08
N TYR A 80 -22.01 -13.87 1.09
CA TYR A 80 -21.44 -14.64 -0.02
C TYR A 80 -22.56 -15.22 -0.88
N HIS A 81 -22.49 -14.98 -2.19
CA HIS A 81 -23.48 -15.44 -3.17
C HIS A 81 -22.96 -16.70 -3.86
N LEU A 82 -23.68 -17.80 -3.68
CA LEU A 82 -23.51 -19.03 -4.44
C LEU A 82 -24.63 -19.15 -5.46
N LYS A 83 -24.31 -18.80 -6.71
CA LYS A 83 -25.23 -18.83 -7.84
C LYS A 83 -25.08 -20.15 -8.60
N PHE A 84 -26.17 -20.71 -9.10
CA PHE A 84 -26.15 -21.92 -9.92
C PHE A 84 -26.58 -21.62 -11.36
N LEU A 85 -25.71 -21.95 -12.32
CA LEU A 85 -26.02 -21.90 -13.74
C LEU A 85 -26.94 -23.05 -14.13
N THR A 86 -26.58 -24.25 -13.68
CA THR A 86 -27.28 -25.51 -13.93
C THR A 86 -27.18 -26.42 -12.72
N GLY A 87 -28.13 -27.33 -12.60
CA GLY A 87 -28.05 -28.36 -11.58
C GLY A 87 -29.40 -28.97 -11.22
N GLN A 88 -29.32 -30.08 -10.51
CA GLN A 88 -30.44 -30.83 -9.98
C GLN A 88 -30.15 -31.24 -8.54
N MET A 89 -31.20 -31.25 -7.75
CA MET A 89 -31.14 -31.65 -6.35
C MET A 89 -32.36 -32.50 -6.03
N GLU A 90 -32.14 -33.60 -5.32
CA GLU A 90 -33.18 -34.49 -4.80
C GLU A 90 -33.04 -34.54 -3.28
N LEU A 91 -34.08 -34.09 -2.55
CA LEU A 91 -34.12 -34.05 -1.08
C LEU A 91 -35.25 -34.90 -0.53
N TYR A 92 -35.06 -35.51 0.63
CA TYR A 92 -36.15 -36.17 1.36
C TYR A 92 -37.13 -35.13 1.90
N ILE A 93 -38.41 -35.48 1.81
CA ILE A 93 -39.52 -34.67 2.33
C ILE A 93 -39.86 -35.06 3.77
N ASP A 94 -39.61 -36.32 4.16
CA ASP A 94 -39.86 -36.87 5.51
C ASP A 94 -38.73 -37.83 5.89
N PRO A 95 -38.12 -37.74 7.10
CA PRO A 95 -37.09 -38.67 7.55
C PRO A 95 -37.54 -40.13 7.73
N ASN A 96 -38.85 -40.40 7.74
CA ASN A 96 -39.44 -41.73 7.89
C ASN A 96 -40.01 -42.29 6.58
N SER A 97 -39.88 -41.56 5.48
CA SER A 97 -40.31 -41.99 4.15
C SER A 97 -39.14 -41.96 3.18
N ASP A 98 -39.17 -42.83 2.18
CA ASP A 98 -38.25 -42.75 1.03
C ASP A 98 -38.70 -41.69 0.01
N ASP A 99 -39.75 -40.92 0.32
CA ASP A 99 -40.28 -39.88 -0.56
C ASP A 99 -39.30 -38.71 -0.68
N THR A 100 -38.92 -38.44 -1.92
CA THR A 100 -38.03 -37.34 -2.30
C THR A 100 -38.76 -36.30 -3.14
N LYS A 101 -38.17 -35.11 -3.20
CA LYS A 101 -38.58 -34.02 -4.08
C LYS A 101 -37.39 -33.55 -4.91
N ASP A 102 -37.63 -33.48 -6.21
CA ASP A 102 -36.69 -32.95 -7.18
C ASP A 102 -36.79 -31.42 -7.29
N PHE A 103 -35.63 -30.79 -7.44
CA PHE A 103 -35.46 -29.37 -7.66
C PHE A 103 -34.51 -29.13 -8.83
N SER A 104 -34.88 -28.18 -9.69
CA SER A 104 -33.92 -27.56 -10.59
C SER A 104 -33.20 -26.46 -9.84
N LEU A 105 -31.88 -26.43 -9.92
CA LEU A 105 -31.05 -25.37 -9.32
C LEU A 105 -30.86 -24.17 -10.26
N VAL A 106 -31.43 -24.20 -11.46
CA VAL A 106 -31.28 -23.11 -12.43
C VAL A 106 -31.87 -21.81 -11.85
N GLY A 107 -31.05 -20.77 -11.80
CA GLY A 107 -31.47 -19.45 -11.29
C GLY A 107 -31.55 -19.39 -9.76
N TRP A 108 -30.96 -20.35 -9.05
CA TRP A 108 -30.78 -20.26 -7.61
C TRP A 108 -29.59 -19.34 -7.30
N ASP A 109 -29.78 -18.40 -6.38
CA ASP A 109 -28.75 -17.55 -5.77
C ASP A 109 -28.89 -17.71 -4.26
N ILE A 110 -27.96 -18.44 -3.65
CA ILE A 110 -28.01 -18.78 -2.24
C ILE A 110 -27.00 -17.90 -1.50
N VAL A 111 -27.52 -17.10 -0.58
CA VAL A 111 -26.75 -16.05 0.09
C VAL A 111 -26.44 -16.47 1.52
N PHE A 112 -25.16 -16.45 1.90
CA PHE A 112 -24.72 -16.81 3.25
C PHE A 112 -24.13 -15.59 3.96
N PRO A 113 -24.56 -15.28 5.19
CA PRO A 113 -23.78 -14.38 6.03
C PRO A 113 -22.47 -15.08 6.41
N VAL A 114 -21.35 -14.40 6.17
CA VAL A 114 -20.01 -14.91 6.47
C VAL A 114 -19.25 -13.89 7.29
N VAL A 115 -18.53 -14.38 8.29
CA VAL A 115 -17.50 -13.60 8.99
C VAL A 115 -16.14 -13.95 8.39
N ILE A 116 -15.33 -12.93 8.14
CA ILE A 116 -13.97 -13.12 7.67
C ILE A 116 -13.13 -13.68 8.82
N GLY A 117 -12.62 -14.89 8.65
CA GLY A 117 -11.62 -15.48 9.53
C GLY A 117 -10.23 -14.98 9.17
N SER A 118 -9.37 -14.88 10.19
CA SER A 118 -7.95 -14.58 10.02
C SER A 118 -7.11 -15.67 10.70
N GLU A 119 -6.10 -16.16 10.00
CA GLU A 119 -5.09 -17.07 10.51
C GLU A 119 -3.70 -16.47 10.30
N THR A 120 -2.85 -16.52 11.31
CA THR A 120 -1.46 -16.04 11.23
C THR A 120 -0.50 -17.23 11.20
N TYR A 121 0.26 -17.36 10.12
CA TYR A 121 1.30 -18.37 9.95
C TYR A 121 2.67 -17.77 10.29
N LYS A 122 3.35 -18.32 11.28
CA LYS A 122 4.70 -17.92 11.66
C LYS A 122 5.77 -18.74 10.92
N PRO A 123 6.99 -18.22 10.81
CA PRO A 123 8.13 -18.99 10.34
C PRO A 123 8.25 -20.35 11.06
N GLY A 124 8.26 -21.44 10.29
CA GLY A 124 8.33 -22.81 10.80
C GLY A 124 6.97 -23.49 11.02
N ASP A 125 5.85 -22.78 10.89
CA ASP A 125 4.52 -23.39 10.92
C ASP A 125 4.26 -24.22 9.65
N PRO A 126 3.53 -25.36 9.74
CA PRO A 126 3.13 -26.12 8.56
C PRO A 126 2.34 -25.24 7.56
N GLY A 127 2.80 -25.19 6.31
CA GLY A 127 2.19 -24.37 5.25
C GLY A 127 2.77 -22.96 5.11
N TYR A 128 3.67 -22.52 6.02
CA TYR A 128 4.33 -21.22 5.91
C TYR A 128 5.05 -21.05 4.57
N ASP A 129 5.89 -22.01 4.17
CA ASP A 129 6.69 -21.89 2.93
C ASP A 129 5.83 -21.79 1.66
N GLU A 130 4.69 -22.50 1.61
CA GLU A 130 3.73 -22.44 0.51
C GLU A 130 3.11 -21.04 0.39
N HIS A 131 2.80 -20.41 1.53
CA HIS A 131 2.24 -19.06 1.57
C HIS A 131 3.30 -17.98 1.35
N ALA A 132 4.49 -18.15 1.92
CA ALA A 132 5.63 -17.25 1.74
C ALA A 132 6.09 -17.22 0.27
N ALA A 133 5.96 -18.33 -0.47
CA ALA A 133 6.22 -18.39 -1.90
C ALA A 133 5.38 -17.39 -2.73
N LYS A 134 4.23 -16.95 -2.21
CA LYS A 134 3.38 -15.93 -2.87
C LYS A 134 3.97 -14.51 -2.74
N PHE A 135 4.84 -14.30 -1.74
CA PHE A 135 5.53 -13.03 -1.48
C PHE A 135 7.00 -13.07 -1.90
N SER A 136 7.61 -14.26 -2.00
CA SER A 136 9.06 -14.44 -2.12
C SER A 136 9.62 -14.29 -3.54
N LYS A 137 8.78 -14.16 -4.57
CA LYS A 137 9.28 -13.88 -5.93
C LYS A 137 10.03 -12.54 -6.03
N ASP A 138 9.73 -11.57 -5.15
CA ASP A 138 10.26 -10.20 -5.24
C ASP A 138 10.92 -9.67 -3.94
N GLY A 139 11.48 -10.56 -3.10
CA GLY A 139 12.58 -10.15 -2.22
C GLY A 139 12.30 -9.97 -0.72
N PHE A 140 11.64 -10.94 -0.08
CA PHE A 140 11.80 -11.11 1.36
C PHE A 140 12.65 -12.31 1.74
N PRO A 141 13.56 -12.17 2.71
CA PRO A 141 14.17 -13.31 3.36
C PRO A 141 13.08 -14.15 4.03
N ASN A 142 12.99 -15.44 3.68
CA ASN A 142 12.11 -16.38 4.38
C ASN A 142 12.38 -16.32 5.89
N GLY A 143 11.32 -16.24 6.69
CA GLY A 143 11.40 -16.35 8.14
C GLY A 143 11.41 -15.06 8.94
N THR A 144 11.20 -13.89 8.32
CA THR A 144 11.20 -12.58 9.01
C THR A 144 9.80 -12.03 9.31
N PHE A 145 8.77 -12.55 8.64
CA PHE A 145 7.38 -12.11 8.76
C PHE A 145 6.43 -13.29 8.99
N SER A 146 5.27 -13.01 9.60
CA SER A 146 4.11 -13.87 9.61
C SER A 146 3.16 -13.54 8.46
N ILE A 147 2.32 -14.49 8.05
CA ILE A 147 1.34 -14.29 6.98
C ILE A 147 -0.07 -14.32 7.59
N ALA A 148 -0.81 -13.22 7.46
CA ALA A 148 -2.23 -13.17 7.76
C ALA A 148 -3.01 -13.63 6.55
N LYS A 149 -3.68 -14.78 6.66
CA LYS A 149 -4.59 -15.34 5.65
C LYS A 149 -6.01 -14.96 6.02
N LEU A 150 -6.72 -14.33 5.08
CA LEU A 150 -8.15 -14.10 5.20
C LEU A 150 -8.94 -15.16 4.47
N PHE A 151 -10.02 -15.64 5.06
CA PHE A 151 -10.87 -16.66 4.46
C PHE A 151 -12.30 -16.58 4.97
N LEU A 152 -13.21 -17.14 4.18
CA LEU A 152 -14.61 -17.33 4.58
C LEU A 152 -14.67 -18.40 5.67
N ALA A 153 -14.96 -18.00 6.91
CA ALA A 153 -14.88 -18.89 8.07
C ALA A 153 -16.05 -19.89 8.07
N ALA A 154 -15.76 -21.17 7.84
CA ALA A 154 -16.77 -22.24 7.90
C ALA A 154 -17.49 -22.32 9.27
N SER A 155 -16.79 -21.91 10.35
CA SER A 155 -17.33 -21.85 11.70
C SER A 155 -18.48 -20.86 11.88
N SER A 156 -18.57 -19.83 11.03
CA SER A 156 -19.68 -18.87 11.06
C SER A 156 -21.00 -19.46 10.53
N ILE A 157 -20.94 -20.65 9.92
CA ILE A 157 -22.08 -21.33 9.30
C ILE A 157 -22.30 -22.74 9.92
N SER A 158 -21.35 -23.23 10.72
CA SER A 158 -21.44 -24.52 11.42
C SER A 158 -22.35 -24.43 12.65
N GLY A 159 -23.67 -24.59 12.44
CA GLY A 159 -24.66 -24.64 13.51
C GLY A 159 -26.07 -25.07 13.08
N GLY A 160 -26.20 -25.63 11.87
CA GLY A 160 -27.47 -25.71 11.14
C GLY A 160 -27.60 -24.47 10.26
N ALA A 161 -27.32 -24.62 8.96
CA ALA A 161 -27.08 -23.50 8.05
C ALA A 161 -28.28 -22.53 7.98
N THR A 162 -28.11 -21.33 8.53
CA THR A 162 -29.02 -20.20 8.28
C THR A 162 -28.44 -19.36 7.15
N PHE A 163 -28.59 -19.82 5.91
CA PHE A 163 -28.47 -18.92 4.76
C PHE A 163 -29.54 -17.83 4.88
N ASP A 164 -29.28 -16.66 4.30
CA ASP A 164 -30.22 -15.55 4.32
C ASP A 164 -31.30 -15.77 3.26
N ALA A 165 -32.40 -16.41 3.67
CA ALA A 165 -33.53 -16.70 2.79
C ALA A 165 -34.14 -15.44 2.15
N LYS A 166 -34.02 -14.27 2.78
CA LYS A 166 -34.58 -13.02 2.25
C LYS A 166 -33.72 -12.44 1.12
N ARG A 167 -32.41 -12.63 1.20
CA ARG A 167 -31.46 -12.23 0.14
C ARG A 167 -31.31 -13.31 -0.93
N SER A 168 -31.67 -14.55 -0.63
CA SER A 168 -31.59 -15.68 -1.56
C SER A 168 -32.76 -15.70 -2.56
N SER A 169 -32.51 -16.27 -3.73
CA SER A 169 -33.51 -16.55 -4.77
C SER A 169 -33.47 -18.03 -5.15
N PHE A 170 -34.64 -18.64 -5.40
CA PHE A 170 -34.78 -20.08 -5.66
C PHE A 170 -35.39 -20.36 -7.04
N GLY A 171 -35.03 -19.57 -8.06
CA GLY A 171 -35.53 -19.78 -9.43
C GLY A 171 -37.06 -19.70 -9.56
N GLY A 172 -37.72 -18.88 -8.74
CA GLY A 172 -39.18 -18.75 -8.69
C GLY A 172 -39.90 -19.76 -7.79
N LEU A 173 -39.17 -20.67 -7.14
CA LEU A 173 -39.72 -21.54 -6.10
C LEU A 173 -40.07 -20.72 -4.85
N ASP A 174 -41.27 -20.94 -4.31
CA ASP A 174 -41.67 -20.43 -3.01
C ASP A 174 -41.00 -21.25 -1.90
N TRP A 175 -39.81 -20.82 -1.51
CA TRP A 175 -38.98 -21.50 -0.52
C TRP A 175 -39.59 -21.45 0.89
N ASP A 176 -40.23 -20.34 1.24
CA ASP A 176 -40.81 -20.14 2.57
C ASP A 176 -41.91 -21.16 2.88
N ASN A 177 -42.64 -21.59 1.86
CA ASN A 177 -43.69 -22.61 2.00
C ASN A 177 -43.21 -24.07 1.89
N GLN A 178 -41.90 -24.33 1.79
CA GLN A 178 -41.37 -25.70 1.82
C GLN A 178 -41.36 -26.31 3.24
N PRO A 179 -41.47 -27.65 3.38
CA PRO A 179 -41.40 -28.34 4.67
C PRO A 179 -40.12 -28.04 5.46
N GLY A 180 -40.19 -28.06 6.79
CA GLY A 180 -39.05 -27.76 7.66
C GLY A 180 -37.90 -28.74 7.48
N GLU A 181 -38.21 -30.03 7.42
CA GLU A 181 -37.28 -31.13 7.22
C GLU A 181 -36.51 -31.01 5.90
N LEU A 182 -37.17 -30.51 4.85
CA LEU A 182 -36.55 -30.25 3.56
C LEU A 182 -35.52 -29.12 3.65
N LYS A 183 -35.85 -28.06 4.39
CA LYS A 183 -34.95 -26.93 4.64
C LYS A 183 -33.75 -27.36 5.48
N GLU A 184 -33.95 -28.21 6.48
CA GLU A 184 -32.88 -28.80 7.29
C GLU A 184 -31.93 -29.65 6.45
N ASN A 185 -32.49 -30.53 5.60
CA ASN A 185 -31.72 -31.34 4.67
C ASN A 185 -30.88 -30.45 3.74
N PHE A 186 -31.47 -29.43 3.12
CA PHE A 186 -30.74 -28.45 2.31
C PHE A 186 -29.59 -27.78 3.08
N GLY A 187 -29.83 -27.41 4.34
CA GLY A 187 -28.80 -26.82 5.21
C GLY A 187 -27.59 -27.74 5.45
N MET A 188 -27.78 -29.05 5.44
CA MET A 188 -26.67 -30.01 5.49
C MET A 188 -25.80 -29.98 4.23
N PHE A 189 -26.40 -29.81 3.04
CA PHE A 189 -25.64 -29.70 1.78
C PHE A 189 -24.77 -28.44 1.78
N ILE A 190 -25.35 -27.31 2.18
CA ILE A 190 -24.62 -26.05 2.31
C ILE A 190 -23.43 -26.20 3.24
N SER A 191 -23.66 -26.79 4.42
CA SER A 191 -22.58 -27.06 5.39
C SER A 191 -21.47 -27.91 4.77
N LYS A 192 -21.83 -28.92 3.96
CA LYS A 192 -20.86 -29.78 3.28
C LYS A 192 -20.09 -29.04 2.17
N TRP A 193 -20.76 -28.19 1.40
CA TRP A 193 -20.12 -27.37 0.36
C TRP A 193 -19.07 -26.44 0.98
N ILE A 194 -19.42 -25.73 2.05
CA ILE A 194 -18.51 -24.82 2.76
C ILE A 194 -17.30 -25.57 3.32
N ASN A 195 -17.53 -26.72 3.95
CA ASN A 195 -16.42 -27.56 4.43
C ASN A 195 -15.51 -28.01 3.30
N THR A 196 -16.08 -28.35 2.13
CA THR A 196 -15.30 -28.73 0.94
C THR A 196 -14.47 -27.55 0.40
N MET A 197 -15.03 -26.35 0.35
CA MET A 197 -14.32 -25.12 -0.01
C MET A 197 -13.14 -24.85 0.94
N SER A 198 -13.36 -25.05 2.24
CA SER A 198 -12.33 -24.90 3.27
C SER A 198 -11.23 -25.96 3.14
N ASP A 199 -11.59 -27.23 3.00
CA ASP A 199 -10.65 -28.36 2.88
C ASP A 199 -9.74 -28.20 1.64
N LYS A 200 -10.29 -27.68 0.54
CA LYS A 200 -9.56 -27.41 -0.70
C LYS A 200 -8.83 -26.06 -0.72
N LYS A 201 -8.92 -25.26 0.35
CA LYS A 201 -8.32 -23.91 0.44
C LYS A 201 -8.85 -22.94 -0.64
N GLU A 202 -10.08 -23.13 -1.11
CA GLU A 202 -10.72 -22.31 -2.15
C GLU A 202 -11.59 -21.19 -1.57
N ASN A 203 -11.59 -21.03 -0.25
CA ASN A 203 -12.32 -20.01 0.50
C ASN A 203 -11.47 -18.79 0.89
N ILE A 204 -10.29 -18.61 0.30
CA ILE A 204 -9.30 -17.61 0.71
C ILE A 204 -9.59 -16.26 0.02
N LEU A 205 -9.65 -15.20 0.83
CA LEU A 205 -9.92 -13.81 0.45
C LEU A 205 -8.66 -12.96 0.25
N GLY A 206 -7.51 -13.41 0.74
CA GLY A 206 -6.25 -12.71 0.53
C GLY A 206 -5.19 -13.07 1.55
N TYR A 207 -4.00 -12.54 1.33
CA TYR A 207 -2.87 -12.63 2.24
C TYR A 207 -2.24 -11.26 2.45
N SER A 208 -1.80 -11.01 3.67
CA SER A 208 -1.00 -9.84 4.04
C SER A 208 0.16 -10.27 4.95
N ILE A 209 1.21 -9.45 5.01
CA ILE A 209 2.36 -9.68 5.86
C ILE A 209 2.20 -8.99 7.23
N VAL A 210 2.70 -9.63 8.28
CA VAL A 210 2.81 -9.07 9.63
C VAL A 210 4.25 -9.26 10.10
N GLY A 211 4.98 -8.17 10.29
CA GLY A 211 6.37 -8.17 10.69
C GLY A 211 6.54 -8.54 12.15
N ASN A 212 7.29 -9.62 12.40
CA ASN A 212 7.76 -9.97 13.74
C ASN A 212 9.09 -9.26 14.06
N ASP A 213 9.91 -9.04 13.03
CA ASP A 213 11.12 -8.21 13.08
C ASP A 213 11.13 -7.25 11.88
N PRO A 214 10.48 -6.07 12.02
CA PRO A 214 10.41 -5.07 10.97
C PRO A 214 11.76 -4.68 10.35
N SER A 215 12.83 -4.70 11.15
CA SER A 215 14.17 -4.28 10.69
C SER A 215 14.80 -5.23 9.68
N GLN A 216 14.44 -6.52 9.75
CA GLN A 216 14.89 -7.54 8.80
C GLN A 216 14.05 -7.59 7.52
N ILE A 217 12.84 -7.02 7.58
CA ILE A 217 11.91 -6.95 6.44
C ILE A 217 12.20 -5.70 5.61
N ASN A 218 12.31 -4.55 6.27
CA ASN A 218 12.63 -3.28 5.65
C ASN A 218 13.62 -2.50 6.51
N GLY A 219 14.92 -2.74 6.32
CA GLY A 219 15.97 -2.06 7.07
C GLY A 219 16.04 -0.54 6.83
N ALA A 220 15.50 -0.06 5.70
CA ALA A 220 15.50 1.37 5.35
C ALA A 220 14.32 2.14 5.97
N ALA A 221 13.19 1.46 6.20
CA ALA A 221 12.04 1.99 6.92
C ALA A 221 11.31 0.88 7.72
N PRO A 222 11.89 0.42 8.84
CA PRO A 222 11.27 -0.62 9.66
C PRO A 222 9.88 -0.20 10.15
N THR A 223 9.70 1.10 10.38
CA THR A 223 8.46 1.72 10.86
C THR A 223 7.33 1.70 9.83
N PHE A 224 7.58 1.23 8.60
CA PHE A 224 6.54 1.01 7.59
C PHE A 224 6.02 -0.43 7.58
N VAL A 225 6.67 -1.36 8.28
CA VAL A 225 6.24 -2.75 8.25
C VAL A 225 5.01 -2.92 9.15
N PRO A 226 3.90 -3.48 8.66
CA PRO A 226 2.73 -3.76 9.49
C PRO A 226 3.09 -4.72 10.63
N THR A 227 2.70 -4.38 11.85
CA THR A 227 2.90 -5.20 13.07
C THR A 227 1.59 -5.72 13.66
N SER A 228 0.46 -5.14 13.23
CA SER A 228 -0.88 -5.66 13.47
C SER A 228 -1.80 -5.31 12.30
N ILE A 229 -2.88 -6.08 12.15
CA ILE A 229 -3.89 -5.90 11.11
C ILE A 229 -5.28 -6.13 11.71
N ASP A 230 -6.13 -5.13 11.56
CA ASP A 230 -7.58 -5.18 11.75
C ASP A 230 -8.29 -5.14 10.38
N HIS A 231 -9.58 -5.44 10.39
CA HIS A 231 -10.41 -5.43 9.18
C HIS A 231 -11.68 -4.62 9.40
N TYR A 232 -12.20 -4.01 8.33
CA TYR A 232 -13.44 -3.22 8.37
C TYR A 232 -14.10 -3.12 7.00
N ASN A 233 -15.41 -2.91 6.95
CA ASN A 233 -16.12 -2.55 5.71
C ASN A 233 -16.35 -1.04 5.70
N TYR A 234 -15.76 -0.35 4.74
CA TYR A 234 -15.87 1.09 4.58
C TYR A 234 -16.95 1.45 3.57
N PRO A 235 -17.93 2.29 3.96
CA PRO A 235 -19.04 2.62 3.07
C PRO A 235 -18.61 3.57 1.96
N TRP A 236 -19.15 3.39 0.76
CA TRP A 236 -19.11 4.40 -0.28
C TRP A 236 -20.16 5.49 -0.02
N VAL A 237 -19.74 6.74 -0.12
CA VAL A 237 -20.64 7.90 -0.17
C VAL A 237 -20.20 8.80 -1.32
N GLU A 238 -21.16 9.10 -2.19
CA GLU A 238 -20.91 9.93 -3.38
C GLU A 238 -20.37 11.32 -2.99
N PRO A 239 -19.26 11.78 -3.59
CA PRO A 239 -18.70 13.10 -3.33
C PRO A 239 -19.74 14.22 -3.49
N GLY A 240 -19.81 15.12 -2.50
CA GLY A 240 -20.72 16.26 -2.53
C GLY A 240 -22.16 15.98 -2.10
N TYR A 241 -22.50 14.74 -1.74
CA TYR A 241 -23.77 14.41 -1.09
C TYR A 241 -23.64 14.44 0.44
N SER A 242 -24.68 14.95 1.12
CA SER A 242 -24.71 15.08 2.59
C SER A 242 -25.29 13.87 3.32
N SER A 243 -25.78 12.85 2.60
CA SER A 243 -26.27 11.62 3.22
C SER A 243 -25.08 10.75 3.63
N THR A 244 -24.75 10.77 4.91
CA THR A 244 -23.71 9.93 5.52
C THR A 244 -24.11 8.44 5.64
N SER A 245 -25.32 8.07 5.24
CA SER A 245 -25.77 6.68 5.23
C SER A 245 -25.28 6.01 3.94
N GLY A 246 -24.17 5.26 4.04
CA GLY A 246 -23.84 4.30 3.00
C GLY A 246 -24.99 3.32 2.75
N GLN A 247 -24.92 2.54 1.68
CA GLN A 247 -25.83 1.42 1.42
C GLN A 247 -25.03 0.13 1.34
N ASP A 248 -25.61 -0.98 1.81
CA ASP A 248 -25.00 -2.31 1.61
C ASP A 248 -24.88 -2.61 0.11
N GLY A 249 -23.89 -3.43 -0.24
CA GLY A 249 -23.80 -4.01 -1.58
C GLY A 249 -23.44 -3.07 -2.73
N LEU A 250 -23.15 -1.80 -2.47
CA LEU A 250 -22.63 -0.92 -3.52
C LEU A 250 -21.26 -1.43 -3.99
N ASP A 251 -21.06 -1.49 -5.32
CA ASP A 251 -19.80 -1.89 -5.96
C ASP A 251 -18.58 -1.17 -5.38
N GLN A 252 -18.74 0.09 -4.99
CA GLN A 252 -17.70 0.97 -4.46
C GLN A 252 -17.47 0.82 -2.96
N ASN A 253 -18.33 0.12 -2.22
CA ASN A 253 -18.04 -0.22 -0.83
C ASN A 253 -16.70 -0.95 -0.77
N ALA A 254 -15.91 -0.67 0.26
CA ALA A 254 -14.55 -1.19 0.33
C ALA A 254 -14.37 -2.13 1.51
N PHE A 255 -13.62 -3.20 1.29
CA PHE A 255 -13.03 -3.99 2.36
C PHE A 255 -11.67 -3.39 2.71
N CYS A 256 -11.44 -3.16 4.00
CA CYS A 256 -10.26 -2.49 4.51
C CYS A 256 -9.34 -3.44 5.28
N TYR A 257 -8.04 -3.33 5.00
CA TYR A 257 -6.97 -3.80 5.86
C TYR A 257 -6.46 -2.58 6.62
N LEU A 258 -6.67 -2.57 7.93
CA LEU A 258 -6.33 -1.46 8.81
C LEU A 258 -5.11 -1.86 9.63
N THR A 259 -3.97 -1.21 9.44
CA THR A 259 -2.70 -1.70 9.99
C THR A 259 -2.08 -0.70 10.94
N MET A 260 -1.36 -1.23 11.95
CA MET A 260 -0.44 -0.45 12.79
C MET A 260 0.98 -0.89 12.51
N ALA A 261 1.92 0.04 12.59
CA ALA A 261 3.34 -0.23 12.48
C ALA A 261 4.08 0.12 13.78
N ASP A 262 5.34 -0.27 13.86
CA ASP A 262 6.20 -0.01 15.03
C ASP A 262 5.61 -0.52 16.35
N PHE A 263 4.88 -1.64 16.29
CA PHE A 263 4.21 -2.27 17.43
C PHE A 263 3.24 -1.36 18.18
N ARG A 264 2.74 -0.30 17.54
CA ARG A 264 1.72 0.56 18.13
C ARG A 264 0.42 -0.20 18.34
N LYS A 265 -0.22 0.08 19.48
CA LYS A 265 -1.44 -0.61 19.88
C LYS A 265 -2.57 -0.20 18.92
N PRO A 266 -3.27 -1.17 18.29
CA PRO A 266 -4.46 -0.85 17.51
C PRO A 266 -5.59 -0.30 18.40
N PRO A 267 -6.59 0.37 17.81
CA PRO A 267 -7.80 0.77 18.52
C PRO A 267 -8.48 -0.41 19.22
N GLU A 268 -9.18 -0.16 20.33
CA GLU A 268 -9.90 -1.24 21.04
C GLU A 268 -11.07 -1.80 20.23
N ILE A 269 -11.68 -0.96 19.39
CA ILE A 269 -12.72 -1.34 18.45
C ILE A 269 -12.19 -1.07 17.06
N ALA A 270 -12.06 -2.13 16.26
CA ALA A 270 -11.64 -2.03 14.89
C ALA A 270 -12.66 -1.22 14.07
N GLY A 271 -12.18 -0.19 13.37
CA GLY A 271 -13.05 0.59 12.49
C GLY A 271 -12.46 1.93 12.09
N LEU A 272 -12.89 2.41 10.92
CA LEU A 272 -12.49 3.69 10.36
C LEU A 272 -13.72 4.60 10.30
N THR A 273 -13.63 5.78 10.91
CA THR A 273 -14.67 6.80 10.77
C THR A 273 -14.71 7.26 9.32
N TYR A 274 -15.89 7.45 8.74
CA TYR A 274 -16.00 7.96 7.38
C TYR A 274 -15.30 9.32 7.26
N SER A 275 -14.21 9.35 6.50
CA SER A 275 -13.38 10.51 6.23
C SER A 275 -13.33 10.83 4.74
N GLY A 276 -14.38 10.50 3.98
CA GLY A 276 -14.43 10.82 2.56
C GLY A 276 -14.09 9.63 1.65
N PRO A 277 -14.07 9.85 0.33
CA PRO A 277 -14.07 8.78 -0.65
C PRO A 277 -12.63 8.35 -0.94
N PHE A 278 -12.18 7.25 -0.34
CA PHE A 278 -10.86 6.68 -0.63
C PHE A 278 -10.79 5.97 -1.98
N VAL A 279 -11.85 5.24 -2.35
CA VAL A 279 -11.91 4.42 -3.55
C VAL A 279 -13.19 4.70 -4.31
N ASN A 280 -13.18 4.50 -5.62
CA ASN A 280 -14.36 4.47 -6.47
C ASN A 280 -14.29 3.26 -7.41
N LYS A 281 -15.24 3.16 -8.35
CA LYS A 281 -15.27 2.04 -9.31
C LYS A 281 -14.08 2.04 -10.27
N ASP A 282 -13.51 3.20 -10.56
CA ASP A 282 -12.46 3.35 -11.57
C ASP A 282 -11.06 3.02 -11.01
N ASN A 283 -10.73 3.51 -9.81
CA ASN A 283 -9.44 3.20 -9.18
C ASN A 283 -9.44 1.81 -8.52
N GLY A 284 -10.59 1.32 -8.05
CA GLY A 284 -10.80 -0.04 -7.54
C GLY A 284 -10.12 -0.36 -6.20
N ALA A 285 -8.95 0.22 -5.92
CA ALA A 285 -8.25 0.09 -4.66
C ALA A 285 -7.33 1.29 -4.38
N THR A 286 -7.06 1.54 -3.11
CA THR A 286 -6.20 2.63 -2.64
C THR A 286 -5.41 2.19 -1.43
N PHE A 287 -4.15 2.59 -1.38
CA PHE A 287 -3.31 2.58 -0.19
C PHE A 287 -3.19 4.01 0.35
N CYS A 288 -3.32 4.15 1.67
CA CYS A 288 -3.09 5.42 2.36
C CYS A 288 -2.18 5.19 3.57
N MET A 289 -1.09 5.96 3.66
CA MET A 289 -0.17 5.96 4.80
C MET A 289 -0.26 7.30 5.53
N ASN A 290 -0.45 7.21 6.85
CA ASN A 290 -0.56 8.36 7.74
C ASN A 290 0.69 9.23 7.71
N SER A 291 0.49 10.54 7.63
CA SER A 291 1.54 11.55 7.57
C SER A 291 2.50 11.47 8.76
N ASN A 292 2.04 11.10 9.95
CA ASN A 292 2.90 10.95 11.14
C ASN A 292 3.93 9.81 10.99
N ILE A 293 3.58 8.73 10.29
CA ILE A 293 4.57 7.68 9.97
C ILE A 293 5.55 8.17 8.94
N PHE A 294 5.02 8.71 7.84
CA PHE A 294 5.82 9.02 6.67
C PHE A 294 6.80 10.17 6.96
N TRP A 295 6.29 11.28 7.52
CA TRP A 295 7.10 12.47 7.81
C TRP A 295 7.81 12.34 9.15
N ASP A 296 7.06 12.24 10.25
CA ASP A 296 7.64 12.44 11.59
C ASP A 296 8.52 11.28 12.02
N THR A 297 8.09 10.06 11.73
CA THR A 297 8.77 8.85 12.21
C THR A 297 9.92 8.44 11.29
N TRP A 298 9.81 8.69 9.99
CA TRP A 298 10.78 8.20 9.01
C TRP A 298 11.56 9.32 8.31
N LEU A 299 10.90 10.21 7.57
CA LEU A 299 11.61 11.13 6.68
C LEU A 299 12.32 12.27 7.42
N LEU A 300 11.70 12.88 8.44
CA LEU A 300 12.29 13.97 9.19
C LEU A 300 13.60 13.54 9.89
N PRO A 301 13.71 12.38 10.56
CA PRO A 301 14.98 11.89 11.08
C PRO A 301 16.09 11.76 10.01
N LEU A 302 15.75 11.26 8.81
CA LEU A 302 16.70 11.17 7.70
C LEU A 302 17.18 12.55 7.23
N LEU A 303 16.27 13.54 7.19
CA LEU A 303 16.60 14.90 6.78
C LEU A 303 17.34 15.69 7.87
N GLN A 304 17.16 15.36 9.16
CA GLN A 304 17.96 15.92 10.25
C GLN A 304 19.43 15.54 10.11
N GLU A 305 19.73 14.30 9.70
CA GLU A 305 21.10 13.88 9.40
C GLU A 305 21.71 14.74 8.28
N LEU A 306 20.93 15.00 7.22
CA LEU A 306 21.34 15.89 6.15
C LEU A 306 21.62 17.30 6.65
N ASN A 307 20.72 17.87 7.47
CA ASN A 307 20.93 19.20 8.04
C ASN A 307 22.21 19.26 8.88
N MET A 308 22.47 18.26 9.73
CA MET A 308 23.73 18.19 10.51
C MET A 308 24.97 18.17 9.61
N GLN A 309 24.91 17.50 8.46
CA GLN A 309 26.02 17.41 7.51
C GLN A 309 26.27 18.72 6.76
N THR A 310 25.30 19.64 6.73
CA THR A 310 25.47 20.99 6.15
C THR A 310 26.09 22.00 7.12
N LEU A 311 26.31 21.64 8.39
CA LEU A 311 26.87 22.55 9.38
C LEU A 311 28.37 22.77 9.13
N VAL A 312 28.76 24.04 9.09
CA VAL A 312 30.16 24.45 8.95
C VAL A 312 30.76 24.63 10.34
N TYR A 313 31.84 23.89 10.63
CA TYR A 313 32.61 24.01 11.87
C TYR A 313 34.04 24.47 11.57
N PRO A 314 34.58 25.45 12.31
CA PRO A 314 35.99 25.80 12.21
C PRO A 314 36.87 24.71 12.86
N GLU A 315 37.96 24.34 12.19
CA GLU A 315 38.89 23.29 12.67
C GLU A 315 39.84 23.78 13.78
N THR A 316 40.00 25.11 13.97
CA THR A 316 40.89 25.72 14.97
C THR A 316 40.11 26.46 16.08
N PRO A 317 40.65 26.53 17.32
CA PRO A 317 39.97 27.18 18.45
C PRO A 317 39.70 28.67 18.18
N TYR A 318 38.55 29.15 18.65
CA TYR A 318 38.08 30.53 18.52
C TYR A 318 37.43 30.99 19.83
N LEU A 319 37.17 32.29 19.95
CA LEU A 319 36.65 32.91 21.17
C LEU A 319 35.14 32.69 21.36
N LYS A 320 34.35 32.82 20.29
CA LYS A 320 32.90 32.52 20.29
C LYS A 320 32.43 31.97 18.95
N PHE A 321 31.52 31.00 19.01
CA PHE A 321 30.79 30.45 17.87
C PHE A 321 29.36 30.25 18.28
N ALA A 322 28.48 30.74 17.42
CA ALA A 322 27.07 30.46 17.46
C ALA A 322 26.66 29.92 16.09
N ASN A 323 25.86 28.87 16.11
CA ASN A 323 25.24 28.32 14.93
C ASN A 323 23.73 28.27 15.16
N ASP A 324 22.98 28.83 14.23
CA ASP A 324 21.53 28.73 14.17
C ASP A 324 21.14 28.05 12.87
N SER A 325 20.51 26.89 12.96
CA SER A 325 20.15 26.08 11.80
C SER A 325 18.69 25.65 11.89
N GLY A 326 17.95 25.78 10.79
CA GLY A 326 16.58 25.32 10.68
C GLY A 326 16.32 24.63 9.34
N THR A 327 15.43 23.64 9.34
CA THR A 327 14.95 22.97 8.13
C THR A 327 13.43 22.98 8.12
N THR A 328 12.85 23.30 6.98
CA THR A 328 11.42 23.27 6.72
C THR A 328 11.16 22.27 5.61
N LEU A 329 10.20 21.40 5.82
CA LEU A 329 9.69 20.48 4.81
C LEU A 329 8.31 20.92 4.37
N THR A 330 8.06 20.91 3.06
CA THR A 330 6.75 21.14 2.46
C THR A 330 6.48 20.11 1.37
N PHE A 331 5.20 19.93 1.04
CA PHE A 331 4.74 19.07 -0.04
C PHE A 331 3.62 19.77 -0.82
N ASP A 332 3.41 19.34 -2.06
CA ASP A 332 2.31 19.84 -2.88
C ASP A 332 1.04 19.02 -2.59
N GLU A 333 -0.02 19.68 -2.10
CA GLU A 333 -1.34 19.06 -1.93
C GLU A 333 -1.87 18.55 -3.28
N GLY A 334 -2.26 17.28 -3.33
CA GLY A 334 -2.65 16.57 -4.55
C GLY A 334 -1.49 16.26 -5.49
N GLY A 335 -0.25 16.64 -5.13
CA GLY A 335 0.94 16.52 -5.95
C GLY A 335 1.92 15.47 -5.45
N GLN A 336 3.04 15.39 -6.18
CA GLN A 336 4.13 14.43 -5.98
C GLN A 336 5.41 15.08 -5.47
N LYS A 337 5.42 16.41 -5.38
CA LYS A 337 6.62 17.17 -5.03
C LYS A 337 6.77 17.27 -3.52
N ILE A 338 8.00 17.07 -3.07
CA ILE A 338 8.46 17.32 -1.71
C ILE A 338 9.58 18.37 -1.81
N SER A 339 9.51 19.42 -1.00
CA SER A 339 10.51 20.47 -0.96
C SER A 339 11.08 20.56 0.45
N VAL A 340 12.40 20.46 0.54
CA VAL A 340 13.15 20.62 1.79
C VAL A 340 13.96 21.89 1.65
N VAL A 341 13.71 22.87 2.52
CA VAL A 341 14.45 24.13 2.56
C VAL A 341 15.15 24.20 3.89
N GLY A 342 16.44 24.55 3.89
CA GLY A 342 17.18 24.77 5.11
C GLY A 342 17.88 26.11 5.12
N LYS A 343 18.19 26.54 6.33
CA LYS A 343 18.92 27.77 6.61
C LYS A 343 19.93 27.50 7.69
N ASN A 344 21.18 27.87 7.43
CA ASN A 344 22.29 27.78 8.37
C ASN A 344 22.90 29.16 8.53
N GLN A 345 22.96 29.66 9.76
CA GLN A 345 23.68 30.88 10.09
C GLN A 345 24.82 30.54 11.03
N PHE A 346 26.04 30.82 10.60
CA PHE A 346 27.21 30.73 11.44
C PHE A 346 27.76 32.11 11.72
N HIS A 347 28.14 32.32 12.98
CA HIS A 347 28.81 33.52 13.43
C HIS A 347 30.14 33.17 14.06
N PHE A 348 31.18 33.87 13.63
CA PHE A 348 32.55 33.69 14.06
C PHE A 348 33.13 35.01 14.53
N GLU A 349 33.72 35.04 15.72
CA GLU A 349 34.51 36.16 16.24
C GLU A 349 35.92 35.69 16.57
N PHE A 350 36.90 36.52 16.19
CA PHE A 350 38.31 36.33 16.51
C PHE A 350 38.92 37.61 17.07
N HIS A 351 39.86 37.43 18.00
CA HIS A 351 40.69 38.50 18.52
C HIS A 351 42.15 38.10 18.38
N ASP A 352 42.98 39.05 17.96
CA ASP A 352 44.44 38.91 17.97
C ASP A 352 45.03 39.82 19.04
N GLU A 353 45.72 39.23 20.01
CA GLU A 353 46.45 39.95 21.05
C GLU A 353 47.86 40.35 20.61
N ALA A 354 48.39 39.84 19.48
CA ALA A 354 49.78 40.01 19.07
C ALA A 354 50.04 41.27 18.20
N SER A 355 49.01 41.84 17.58
CA SER A 355 49.12 43.10 16.83
C SER A 355 49.25 44.31 17.77
N TRP A 356 50.08 45.29 17.39
CA TRP A 356 50.46 46.49 18.18
C TRP A 356 49.30 47.45 18.56
N GLY A 357 48.05 47.03 18.43
CA GLY A 357 46.85 47.75 18.84
C GLY A 357 45.66 46.86 19.22
N GLY A 358 45.80 45.53 19.25
CA GLY A 358 44.69 44.59 19.48
C GLY A 358 43.70 44.59 18.32
N GLY A 359 43.78 43.60 17.44
CA GLY A 359 42.83 43.43 16.34
C GLY A 359 41.61 42.62 16.80
N SER A 360 40.41 43.00 16.35
CA SER A 360 39.24 42.14 16.43
C SER A 360 38.52 42.07 15.10
N GLY A 361 37.96 40.92 14.82
CA GLY A 361 37.19 40.71 13.61
C GLY A 361 36.16 39.63 13.82
N GLY A 362 35.23 39.60 12.89
CA GLY A 362 34.25 38.54 12.86
C GLY A 362 33.50 38.53 11.56
N PHE A 363 32.89 37.41 11.29
CA PHE A 363 32.00 37.26 10.16
C PHE A 363 30.77 36.48 10.56
N THR A 364 29.65 36.87 9.96
CA THR A 364 28.43 36.09 9.96
C THR A 364 28.17 35.68 8.53
N ALA A 365 28.01 34.39 8.25
CA ALA A 365 27.42 33.98 6.99
C ALA A 365 26.15 33.17 7.22
N THR A 366 25.17 33.46 6.38
CA THR A 366 23.84 32.87 6.35
C THR A 366 23.70 32.18 5.01
N THR A 367 23.49 30.88 5.06
CA THR A 367 23.32 30.03 3.89
C THR A 367 21.90 29.51 3.87
N ASP A 368 21.16 29.88 2.84
CA ASP A 368 19.87 29.30 2.52
C ASP A 368 20.08 28.21 1.45
N TRP A 369 19.47 27.04 1.62
CA TRP A 369 19.59 25.92 0.68
C TRP A 369 18.24 25.22 0.49
N HIS A 370 18.10 24.50 -0.63
CA HIS A 370 16.91 23.72 -0.91
C HIS A 370 17.21 22.42 -1.65
N LEU A 371 16.31 21.45 -1.49
CA LEU A 371 16.31 20.17 -2.18
C LEU A 371 14.88 19.83 -2.58
N ASN A 372 14.69 19.50 -3.85
CA ASN A 372 13.40 19.07 -4.38
C ASN A 372 13.42 17.57 -4.63
N PHE A 373 12.34 16.88 -4.26
CA PHE A 373 12.14 15.46 -4.53
C PHE A 373 10.78 15.23 -5.20
N ALA A 374 10.72 14.19 -6.04
CA ALA A 374 9.50 13.66 -6.65
C ALA A 374 9.23 12.27 -6.10
N LEU A 375 7.99 12.04 -5.69
CA LEU A 375 7.42 10.72 -5.46
C LEU A 375 6.81 10.20 -6.76
N GLY A 376 7.01 8.92 -7.09
CA GLY A 376 6.35 8.33 -8.25
C GLY A 376 6.32 6.81 -8.23
N ALA A 377 5.38 6.25 -8.97
CA ALA A 377 5.34 4.84 -9.31
C ALA A 377 6.49 4.47 -10.25
N VAL A 378 7.04 3.26 -10.06
CA VAL A 378 8.10 2.71 -10.89
C VAL A 378 7.65 1.43 -11.58
N ASN A 379 8.37 1.00 -12.61
CA ASN A 379 7.95 -0.11 -13.48
C ASN A 379 7.80 -1.48 -12.78
N ASP A 380 8.37 -1.65 -11.58
CA ASP A 380 8.20 -2.86 -10.77
C ASP A 380 6.89 -2.88 -9.95
N GLY A 381 6.07 -1.83 -10.06
CA GLY A 381 4.80 -1.71 -9.33
C GLY A 381 4.93 -1.12 -7.92
N GLY A 382 6.12 -0.76 -7.47
CA GLY A 382 6.34 -0.04 -6.22
C GLY A 382 6.42 1.48 -6.37
N LEU A 383 6.78 2.15 -5.28
CA LEU A 383 7.04 3.58 -5.25
C LEU A 383 8.52 3.89 -5.07
N GLN A 384 8.91 5.09 -5.51
CA GLN A 384 10.22 5.64 -5.31
C GLN A 384 10.12 7.15 -5.05
N ILE A 385 10.99 7.64 -4.17
CA ILE A 385 11.27 9.08 -4.04
C ILE A 385 12.63 9.34 -4.68
N THR A 386 12.72 10.32 -5.58
CA THR A 386 13.94 10.72 -6.26
C THR A 386 14.19 12.21 -6.16
N ARG A 387 15.45 12.63 -6.08
CA ARG A 387 15.81 14.05 -6.19
C ARG A 387 15.44 14.55 -7.59
N ILE A 388 14.85 15.75 -7.66
CA ILE A 388 14.60 16.49 -8.90
C ILE A 388 15.70 17.55 -9.02
N PRO A 389 16.29 17.77 -10.21
CA PRO A 389 17.18 18.90 -10.44
C PRO A 389 16.48 20.22 -10.15
N ASP A 390 17.24 21.18 -9.63
CA ASP A 390 16.73 22.52 -9.41
C ASP A 390 16.49 23.23 -10.75
N PRO A 391 15.54 24.18 -10.85
CA PRO A 391 15.28 24.91 -12.08
C PRO A 391 16.52 25.65 -12.59
N ASP A 392 16.69 25.72 -13.92
CA ASP A 392 17.81 26.41 -14.54
C ASP A 392 18.00 27.83 -13.99
N GLY A 393 19.20 28.12 -13.51
CA GLY A 393 19.57 29.44 -12.96
C GLY A 393 19.20 29.68 -11.50
N VAL A 394 18.59 28.69 -10.81
CA VAL A 394 18.34 28.74 -9.36
C VAL A 394 19.37 27.84 -8.65
N PRO A 395 20.38 28.40 -7.95
CA PRO A 395 21.40 27.59 -7.29
C PRO A 395 20.81 26.88 -6.06
N ALA A 396 21.22 25.62 -5.83
CA ALA A 396 20.75 24.79 -4.71
C ALA A 396 21.07 25.39 -3.32
N SER A 397 22.09 26.25 -3.25
CA SER A 397 22.42 27.05 -2.08
C SER A 397 22.75 28.50 -2.44
N THR A 398 22.56 29.40 -1.50
CA THR A 398 23.04 30.77 -1.57
C THR A 398 23.56 31.20 -0.21
N THR A 399 24.84 31.55 -0.14
CA THR A 399 25.49 32.07 1.06
C THR A 399 25.66 33.57 0.94
N THR A 400 25.15 34.29 1.92
CA THR A 400 25.40 35.72 2.13
C THR A 400 26.13 35.91 3.45
N GLY A 401 26.76 37.06 3.64
CA GLY A 401 27.29 37.36 4.95
C GLY A 401 27.77 38.79 5.13
N THR A 402 28.16 39.09 6.35
CA THR A 402 28.75 40.34 6.77
C THR A 402 30.05 40.07 7.47
N GLN A 403 31.00 40.98 7.32
CA GLN A 403 32.25 40.97 8.06
C GLN A 403 32.44 42.29 8.79
N PHE A 404 33.09 42.23 9.94
CA PHE A 404 33.69 43.40 10.57
C PHE A 404 35.15 43.09 10.85
N ILE A 405 36.02 44.06 10.57
CA ILE A 405 37.46 43.93 10.77
C ILE A 405 37.96 45.25 11.35
N TYR A 406 38.53 45.20 12.54
CA TYR A 406 39.18 46.31 13.21
C TYR A 406 40.65 45.95 13.46
N GLY A 407 41.57 46.80 12.98
CA GLY A 407 43.00 46.65 13.26
C GLY A 407 43.76 45.65 12.37
N PHE A 408 43.11 45.04 11.37
CA PHE A 408 43.76 44.15 10.40
C PHE A 408 43.67 44.68 8.96
N TYR A 409 44.71 44.43 8.17
CA TYR A 409 44.63 44.44 6.70
C TYR A 409 44.35 43.00 6.24
N HIS A 410 43.12 42.73 5.82
CA HIS A 410 42.76 41.47 5.18
C HIS A 410 42.42 41.75 3.71
N GLU A 411 43.19 41.17 2.80
CA GLU A 411 42.94 41.25 1.35
C GLU A 411 41.98 40.16 0.85
N GLU A 412 41.66 39.18 1.70
CA GLU A 412 40.75 38.11 1.31
C GLU A 412 39.32 38.62 1.20
N ASN A 413 38.78 38.50 -0.02
CA ASN A 413 37.44 38.95 -0.35
C ASN A 413 36.44 37.96 0.25
N PHE A 414 35.76 38.35 1.32
CA PHE A 414 34.73 37.54 2.00
C PHE A 414 33.63 37.00 1.05
N VAL A 415 33.43 37.67 -0.09
CA VAL A 415 32.62 37.16 -1.20
C VAL A 415 33.11 35.80 -1.70
N ASN A 416 34.43 35.60 -1.80
CA ASN A 416 35.02 34.32 -2.20
C ASN A 416 34.80 33.24 -1.15
N TYR A 417 34.78 33.61 0.14
CA TYR A 417 34.47 32.66 1.21
C TYR A 417 33.02 32.20 1.15
N CYS A 418 32.06 33.13 0.99
CA CYS A 418 30.64 32.78 0.79
C CYS A 418 30.47 31.87 -0.44
N LYS A 419 31.12 32.22 -1.56
CA LYS A 419 31.13 31.38 -2.77
C LYS A 419 31.72 29.98 -2.50
N GLY A 420 32.78 29.89 -1.69
CA GLY A 420 33.37 28.61 -1.31
C GLY A 420 32.44 27.72 -0.48
N VAL A 421 31.60 28.32 0.38
CA VAL A 421 30.55 27.60 1.12
C VAL A 421 29.48 27.09 0.14
N ASP A 422 29.03 27.94 -0.78
CA ASP A 422 28.06 27.55 -1.82
C ASP A 422 28.57 26.42 -2.71
N ASP A 423 29.81 26.52 -3.20
CA ASP A 423 30.44 25.51 -4.05
C ASP A 423 30.59 24.18 -3.28
N ALA A 424 30.91 24.23 -1.99
CA ALA A 424 31.05 23.04 -1.15
C ALA A 424 29.70 22.34 -0.88
N LEU A 425 28.65 23.11 -0.56
CA LEU A 425 27.31 22.56 -0.34
C LEU A 425 26.70 22.01 -1.64
N SER A 426 26.84 22.73 -2.75
CA SER A 426 26.42 22.25 -4.06
C SER A 426 27.11 20.93 -4.41
N TYR A 427 28.44 20.87 -4.23
CA TYR A 427 29.19 19.63 -4.40
C TYR A 427 28.68 18.51 -3.48
N TYR A 428 28.36 18.82 -2.22
CA TYR A 428 27.83 17.86 -1.26
C TYR A 428 26.49 17.27 -1.72
N PHE A 429 25.54 18.12 -2.12
CA PHE A 429 24.23 17.66 -2.60
C PHE A 429 24.33 16.85 -3.89
N ASP A 430 25.30 17.13 -4.75
CA ASP A 430 25.47 16.41 -6.00
C ASP A 430 26.21 15.07 -5.85
N ASN A 431 27.09 14.94 -4.85
CA ASN A 431 28.01 13.80 -4.75
C ASN A 431 27.81 12.92 -3.51
N ASN A 432 27.21 13.45 -2.43
CA ASN A 432 27.21 12.79 -1.12
C ASN A 432 25.82 12.55 -0.53
N ILE A 433 24.73 13.03 -1.16
CA ILE A 433 23.36 12.72 -0.73
C ILE A 433 22.94 11.27 -1.04
N SER A 434 23.84 10.47 -1.64
CA SER A 434 23.54 9.11 -2.10
C SER A 434 22.96 8.22 -1.00
N THR A 435 23.42 8.36 0.25
CA THR A 435 22.87 7.58 1.37
C THR A 435 21.40 7.90 1.63
N VAL A 436 21.05 9.20 1.69
CA VAL A 436 19.67 9.65 1.87
C VAL A 436 18.83 9.22 0.67
N THR A 437 19.30 9.41 -0.56
CA THR A 437 18.57 8.97 -1.76
C THR A 437 18.40 7.45 -1.80
N ASN A 438 19.37 6.67 -1.36
CA ASN A 438 19.26 5.22 -1.31
C ASN A 438 18.21 4.78 -0.29
N SER A 439 18.17 5.41 0.88
CA SER A 439 17.11 5.18 1.88
C SER A 439 15.73 5.56 1.34
N LEU A 440 15.63 6.71 0.66
CA LEU A 440 14.40 7.16 -0.01
C LEU A 440 13.91 6.20 -1.11
N ILE A 441 14.84 5.61 -1.85
CA ILE A 441 14.55 4.61 -2.88
C ILE A 441 14.14 3.25 -2.28
N SER A 442 14.66 2.93 -1.08
CA SER A 442 14.50 1.60 -0.48
C SER A 442 13.32 1.51 0.49
N ALA A 443 12.95 2.60 1.13
CA ALA A 443 11.92 2.61 2.17
C ALA A 443 10.53 2.22 1.68
N LEU A 444 10.14 2.66 0.48
CA LEU A 444 8.83 2.37 -0.11
C LEU A 444 8.82 1.10 -0.97
N GLN A 445 9.94 0.38 -1.01
CA GLN A 445 9.97 -0.93 -1.68
C GLN A 445 9.02 -1.85 -0.94
N ASN A 446 8.36 -2.74 -1.69
CA ASN A 446 7.60 -3.83 -1.09
C ASN A 446 6.45 -3.36 -0.18
N GLN A 447 5.96 -2.12 -0.33
CA GLN A 447 4.78 -1.62 0.37
C GLN A 447 3.46 -2.11 -0.27
N ASN A 448 3.51 -2.70 -1.46
CA ASN A 448 2.36 -3.14 -2.27
C ASN A 448 1.86 -4.56 -1.91
N GLN A 449 2.13 -5.05 -0.71
CA GLN A 449 2.11 -6.48 -0.39
C GLN A 449 0.78 -7.02 0.12
N LEU A 450 -0.28 -6.64 -0.59
CA LEU A 450 -1.57 -7.28 -0.47
C LEU A 450 -1.74 -8.25 -1.65
N VAL A 451 -1.86 -9.54 -1.35
CA VAL A 451 -2.13 -10.57 -2.36
C VAL A 451 -3.62 -10.92 -2.30
N LEU A 452 -4.35 -10.62 -3.37
CA LEU A 452 -5.76 -10.97 -3.49
C LEU A 452 -5.96 -12.40 -4.04
N PRO A 453 -7.18 -12.94 -3.95
CA PRO A 453 -7.50 -14.24 -4.52
C PRO A 453 -7.27 -14.23 -6.04
N GLY A 454 -6.81 -15.34 -6.62
CA GLY A 454 -6.43 -15.41 -8.04
C GLY A 454 -4.96 -15.11 -8.36
N ASN A 455 -4.10 -14.97 -7.33
CA ASN A 455 -2.63 -14.87 -7.43
C ASN A 455 -2.07 -13.62 -8.15
N GLY A 456 -2.87 -12.58 -8.36
CA GLY A 456 -2.36 -11.26 -8.76
C GLY A 456 -1.90 -10.41 -7.56
N VAL A 457 -1.14 -9.36 -7.84
CA VAL A 457 -0.68 -8.35 -6.87
C VAL A 457 -1.16 -6.96 -7.27
N PHE A 458 -1.20 -6.05 -6.32
CA PHE A 458 -1.42 -4.64 -6.62
C PHE A 458 -0.12 -3.97 -7.07
N LEU A 459 -0.23 -3.13 -8.09
CA LEU A 459 0.78 -2.19 -8.54
C LEU A 459 0.36 -0.80 -8.10
N MET A 460 1.31 -0.03 -7.60
CA MET A 460 1.10 1.34 -7.15
C MET A 460 1.07 2.30 -8.33
N GLU A 461 0.09 3.19 -8.36
CA GLU A 461 -0.11 4.21 -9.39
C GLU A 461 -0.51 5.55 -8.75
N ASP A 462 -0.29 6.64 -9.48
CA ASP A 462 -0.76 8.00 -9.16
C ASP A 462 -0.54 8.45 -7.71
N ALA A 463 0.61 8.09 -7.13
CA ALA A 463 0.94 8.47 -5.76
C ALA A 463 0.94 10.00 -5.58
N ARG A 464 0.37 10.46 -4.47
CA ARG A 464 0.16 11.88 -4.17
C ARG A 464 0.01 12.10 -2.67
N PHE A 465 0.12 13.36 -2.23
CA PHE A 465 -0.18 13.73 -0.86
C PHE A 465 -1.58 14.35 -0.75
N ASN A 466 -2.35 13.96 0.26
CA ASN A 466 -3.60 14.65 0.57
C ASN A 466 -3.32 15.97 1.31
N LYS A 467 -4.37 16.75 1.63
CA LYS A 467 -4.25 18.03 2.35
C LYS A 467 -3.58 17.90 3.72
N ARG A 468 -3.67 16.74 4.36
CA ARG A 468 -3.08 16.43 5.67
C ARG A 468 -1.62 15.96 5.54
N GLY A 469 -1.13 15.76 4.32
CA GLY A 469 0.17 15.19 4.04
C GLY A 469 0.21 13.66 4.13
N ASP A 470 -0.93 12.98 4.20
CA ASP A 470 -0.94 11.52 4.10
C ASP A 470 -0.56 11.11 2.68
N LEU A 471 0.20 10.02 2.55
CA LEU A 471 0.55 9.45 1.27
C LEU A 471 -0.63 8.63 0.74
N LEU A 472 -1.26 9.10 -0.33
CA LEU A 472 -2.32 8.42 -1.08
C LEU A 472 -1.75 7.78 -2.35
N VAL A 473 -2.14 6.54 -2.62
CA VAL A 473 -1.66 5.78 -3.76
C VAL A 473 -2.80 4.97 -4.33
N ASP A 474 -3.10 5.15 -5.61
CA ASP A 474 -4.07 4.29 -6.30
C ASP A 474 -3.42 2.93 -6.58
N LEU A 475 -4.21 1.86 -6.53
CA LEU A 475 -3.70 0.50 -6.67
C LEU A 475 -4.35 -0.19 -7.88
N HIS A 476 -3.53 -0.58 -8.84
CA HIS A 476 -3.96 -1.33 -10.01
C HIS A 476 -3.71 -2.83 -9.81
N TYR A 477 -4.74 -3.65 -9.92
CA TYR A 477 -4.59 -5.10 -9.81
C TYR A 477 -4.06 -5.71 -11.11
N ASN A 478 -2.89 -6.35 -11.08
CA ASN A 478 -2.23 -6.88 -12.28
C ASN A 478 -2.63 -8.32 -12.67
N GLY A 479 -3.66 -8.88 -12.04
CA GLY A 479 -4.16 -10.20 -12.38
C GLY A 479 -4.77 -10.25 -13.79
N ALA A 480 -5.03 -11.46 -14.30
CA ALA A 480 -5.66 -11.62 -15.61
C ALA A 480 -7.04 -10.93 -15.64
N PRO A 481 -7.40 -10.20 -16.71
CA PRO A 481 -8.76 -9.70 -16.86
C PRO A 481 -9.75 -10.87 -16.94
N ALA A 482 -10.88 -10.75 -16.26
CA ALA A 482 -11.91 -11.78 -16.25
C ALA A 482 -12.36 -12.09 -17.69
N PRO A 483 -12.42 -13.37 -18.10
CA PRO A 483 -12.85 -13.71 -19.44
C PRO A 483 -14.29 -13.24 -19.68
N PRO A 484 -14.63 -12.81 -20.91
CA PRO A 484 -15.93 -12.21 -21.23
C PRO A 484 -17.11 -13.20 -21.20
N SER A 485 -16.91 -14.50 -20.96
CA SER A 485 -18.00 -15.46 -20.78
C SER A 485 -17.61 -16.78 -20.07
N PRO A 486 -18.57 -17.43 -19.39
CA PRO A 486 -18.37 -18.58 -18.52
C PRO A 486 -18.05 -19.84 -19.32
N HIS A 487 -17.29 -20.76 -18.71
CA HIS A 487 -16.98 -22.11 -19.19
C HIS A 487 -18.05 -22.68 -20.16
N GLN A 488 -17.74 -22.66 -21.46
CA GLN A 488 -18.37 -23.61 -22.38
C GLN A 488 -17.71 -24.99 -22.14
N PRO A 489 -18.49 -26.07 -21.99
CA PRO A 489 -17.93 -27.37 -21.69
C PRO A 489 -17.09 -27.90 -22.87
N ASN A 490 -15.77 -27.92 -22.62
CA ASN A 490 -14.68 -28.64 -23.31
C ASN A 490 -14.32 -28.29 -24.76
N LYS A 491 -13.04 -27.92 -24.96
CA LYS A 491 -11.96 -28.85 -25.35
C LYS A 491 -10.57 -28.19 -25.20
N GLU A 492 -9.70 -28.85 -24.43
CA GLU A 492 -8.24 -28.72 -24.42
C GLU A 492 -7.63 -27.32 -24.17
N HIS A 493 -7.27 -27.01 -22.93
CA HIS A 493 -6.13 -26.11 -22.67
C HIS A 493 -5.26 -26.65 -21.54
N ASN A 494 -4.17 -27.30 -21.96
CA ASN A 494 -3.02 -27.63 -21.14
C ASN A 494 -2.05 -26.42 -21.10
N LEU A 495 -1.55 -26.15 -19.89
CA LEU A 495 -0.20 -25.69 -19.55
C LEU A 495 0.22 -24.21 -19.80
N TYR A 496 0.80 -23.65 -18.72
CA TYR A 496 1.61 -22.43 -18.57
C TYR A 496 0.90 -21.10 -18.28
N ALA A 497 0.76 -20.80 -16.98
CA ALA A 497 1.02 -19.47 -16.44
C ALA A 497 2.53 -19.16 -16.58
N GLY A 498 2.94 -18.84 -17.81
CA GLY A 498 4.28 -18.39 -18.15
C GLY A 498 4.29 -16.88 -18.34
N PHE A 499 5.26 -16.21 -17.74
CA PHE A 499 5.68 -14.87 -18.11
C PHE A 499 5.67 -14.70 -19.63
N VAL A 500 4.96 -13.70 -20.14
CA VAL A 500 5.15 -13.25 -21.51
C VAL A 500 6.42 -12.42 -21.54
N GLU A 501 7.58 -13.08 -21.61
CA GLU A 501 8.68 -12.53 -22.39
C GLU A 501 8.36 -12.84 -23.85
N ASN A 502 8.12 -11.79 -24.64
CA ASN A 502 8.17 -11.90 -26.10
C ASN A 502 9.46 -11.22 -26.56
N PRO A 503 10.54 -11.97 -26.88
CA PRO A 503 11.77 -11.35 -27.33
C PRO A 503 11.72 -10.86 -28.78
N ASN A 504 10.72 -11.22 -29.61
CA ASN A 504 10.78 -10.97 -31.06
C ASN A 504 9.42 -10.96 -31.81
N GLY A 505 8.35 -10.37 -31.24
CA GLY A 505 7.08 -10.23 -31.96
C GLY A 505 6.52 -8.82 -31.83
N GLY A 506 6.32 -8.13 -32.96
CA GLY A 506 5.73 -6.80 -33.02
C GLY A 506 4.42 -6.73 -32.22
N VAL A 507 4.28 -5.65 -31.46
CA VAL A 507 3.12 -5.37 -30.61
C VAL A 507 1.83 -5.44 -31.44
N PRO A 508 0.83 -6.25 -31.05
CA PRO A 508 -0.48 -6.26 -31.67
C PRO A 508 -1.13 -4.87 -31.64
N GLU A 509 -1.69 -4.45 -32.77
CA GLU A 509 -2.20 -3.08 -33.03
C GLU A 509 -3.41 -2.68 -32.16
N ASN A 510 -3.90 -3.58 -31.29
CA ASN A 510 -5.01 -3.37 -30.36
C ASN A 510 -4.59 -2.96 -28.93
N GLN A 511 -3.30 -2.71 -28.67
CA GLN A 511 -2.78 -2.20 -27.39
C GLN A 511 -2.52 -0.67 -27.34
N LYS A 512 -3.17 0.13 -28.21
CA LYS A 512 -3.08 1.60 -28.22
C LYS A 512 -4.01 2.31 -27.22
N TRP A 513 -4.08 1.86 -25.97
CA TRP A 513 -4.85 2.53 -24.91
C TRP A 513 -4.03 2.98 -23.70
N LEU A 514 -2.74 3.24 -23.88
CA LEU A 514 -1.95 3.99 -22.90
C LEU A 514 -1.67 5.39 -23.47
N PRO A 515 -2.21 6.47 -22.88
CA PRO A 515 -1.83 7.83 -23.25
C PRO A 515 -0.31 7.99 -23.08
N GLU A 516 0.41 8.54 -24.05
CA GLU A 516 1.85 8.88 -23.96
C GLU A 516 2.21 9.94 -22.89
N LYS A 517 1.32 10.19 -21.91
CA LYS A 517 1.47 11.21 -20.86
C LYS A 517 1.89 10.66 -19.49
N TRP A 518 2.23 9.38 -19.39
CA TRP A 518 2.83 8.84 -18.17
C TRP A 518 4.28 9.34 -18.05
N ALA A 519 4.50 10.36 -17.22
CA ALA A 519 5.82 10.62 -16.67
C ALA A 519 6.16 9.50 -15.66
N LYS A 520 6.43 8.28 -16.16
CA LYS A 520 6.99 7.22 -15.33
C LYS A 520 8.41 7.63 -14.99
N LEU A 521 8.76 7.58 -13.70
CA LEU A 521 10.17 7.61 -13.32
C LEU A 521 10.89 6.44 -14.03
N PRO A 522 12.15 6.60 -14.43
CA PRO A 522 12.90 5.50 -15.05
C PRO A 522 12.91 4.26 -14.14
N ALA A 523 13.18 3.09 -14.72
CA ALA A 523 13.34 1.85 -13.95
C ALA A 523 14.26 2.09 -12.74
N ARG A 524 13.93 1.47 -11.60
CA ARG A 524 14.62 1.69 -10.33
C ARG A 524 16.13 1.59 -10.55
N ALA A 525 16.85 2.66 -10.25
CA ALA A 525 18.29 2.69 -10.47
C ALA A 525 18.95 1.56 -9.66
N THR A 526 19.69 0.67 -10.33
CA THR A 526 20.54 -0.32 -9.63
C THR A 526 21.68 0.43 -8.98
N LEU A 527 21.58 0.65 -7.67
CA LEU A 527 22.57 1.40 -6.90
C LEU A 527 23.72 0.47 -6.52
N SER A 528 24.92 0.80 -6.99
CA SER A 528 26.14 0.23 -6.41
C SER A 528 26.38 0.85 -5.03
N PRO A 529 26.90 0.11 -4.03
CA PRO A 529 27.34 0.71 -2.78
C PRO A 529 28.48 1.69 -3.05
N VAL A 530 28.15 2.98 -3.17
CA VAL A 530 29.14 4.05 -3.30
C VAL A 530 29.63 4.36 -1.90
N LYS A 531 30.88 3.98 -1.59
CA LYS A 531 31.57 4.53 -0.41
C LYS A 531 31.64 6.05 -0.57
N PRO A 532 31.36 6.85 0.48
CA PRO A 532 31.55 8.29 0.43
C PRO A 532 32.94 8.61 -0.14
N LYS A 533 33.00 9.39 -1.22
CA LYS A 533 34.30 9.87 -1.70
C LYS A 533 34.82 10.84 -0.64
N GLU A 534 35.97 10.54 -0.05
CA GLU A 534 36.65 11.52 0.80
C GLU A 534 36.82 12.82 0.02
N LEU A 535 36.40 13.94 0.62
CA LEU A 535 36.65 15.28 0.10
C LEU A 535 38.15 15.41 -0.17
N SER A 536 38.51 15.73 -1.41
CA SER A 536 39.89 16.05 -1.75
C SER A 536 40.37 17.24 -0.91
N GLN A 537 41.69 17.38 -0.71
CA GLN A 537 42.25 18.46 0.11
C GLN A 537 41.89 19.87 -0.38
N SER A 538 41.50 20.02 -1.66
CA SER A 538 40.99 21.26 -2.27
C SER A 538 39.50 21.50 -2.06
N GLN A 539 38.74 20.48 -1.65
CA GLN A 539 37.30 20.55 -1.35
C GLN A 539 37.00 20.63 0.15
N LYS A 540 37.99 20.33 1.00
CA LYS A 540 37.95 20.72 2.41
C LYS A 540 38.14 22.23 2.48
N ILE A 541 37.16 22.95 3.04
CA ILE A 541 37.30 24.39 3.30
C ILE A 541 38.41 24.56 4.35
N LYS A 542 39.65 24.71 3.88
CA LYS A 542 40.72 25.23 4.73
C LYS A 542 40.47 26.71 4.90
N ALA A 543 39.75 27.09 5.94
CA ALA A 543 39.86 28.42 6.51
C ALA A 543 41.27 28.55 7.10
N THR A 544 42.28 28.73 6.24
CA THR A 544 43.63 29.05 6.69
C THR A 544 43.60 30.51 7.03
N ILE A 545 43.29 30.84 8.29
CA ILE A 545 43.56 32.19 8.81
C ILE A 545 45.08 32.36 8.68
N PRO A 546 45.58 33.30 7.86
CA PRO A 546 47.01 33.53 7.77
C PRO A 546 47.49 33.92 9.17
N ARG A 547 48.45 33.18 9.72
CA ARG A 547 49.17 33.65 10.91
C ARG A 547 49.97 34.88 10.48
N GLY A 548 49.45 36.06 10.82
CA GLY A 548 50.20 37.32 10.85
C GLY A 548 51.12 37.35 12.05
#